data_AF-A0A1C3KKJ9-F1
#
_entry.id   AF-A0A1C3KKJ9-F1
#
_cell.length_a   1.000
_cell.length_b   1.000
_cell.length_c   1.000
_cell.angle_alpha   90.00
_cell.angle_beta   90.00
_cell.angle_gamma   90.00
#
_symmetry.space_group_name_H-M   'P 1'
#
loop_
_entity.id
_entity.type
_entity.pdbx_description
1 polymer ?
#
loop_
_entity_poly.entity_id
_entity_poly.type
_entity_poly.pdbx_seq_one_letter_code
_entity_poly.pdbx_strand_id
1 'polypeptide(L)'
;MPIPDHDSCELYADSIYTELKSNEDVERSKHFCENVKSFISKYPGMEKVCWEVASYLSYIGDKLLDNNKVKTYCSYVKYLLYYEIIKNKKIANHYEILSSFNIPWYTIISEENFSEMDNCRPEFPKIPIHYYEKWKKMFDYCINYAHIKEQLSPKNFCAKSYCQYIDENEDLYTEFTELCKNQDDDYCPPFFKDCENNIPSAILDLPQCSEYKKSIQDSQVTAEGDTVRESSSTLYPLQETQHDSSGPMSSSSPYSNTAMLTIFPTLSVLATSLLMYKLTPFGSWLRPHLQRMTKISNSSNKERNQSSYETEYNDINSNDGSYNIAYYA
;
A
#
# COMPACT_ATOMS: atom_id res chain seq x y z
N MET A 1 36.05 2.55 16.87
CA MET A 1 34.94 2.14 16.00
C MET A 1 34.03 1.26 16.84
N PRO A 2 32.73 1.57 16.96
CA PRO A 2 31.78 0.59 17.48
C PRO A 2 31.75 -0.58 16.50
N ILE A 3 31.82 -1.79 17.03
CA ILE A 3 31.63 -3.04 16.29
C ILE A 3 30.16 -3.03 15.82
N PRO A 4 29.84 -3.35 14.55
CA PRO A 4 28.46 -3.47 14.13
C PRO A 4 27.78 -4.51 14.99
N ASP A 5 26.63 -4.17 15.56
CA ASP A 5 25.83 -5.09 16.36
C ASP A 5 25.38 -6.22 15.44
N HIS A 6 26.08 -7.35 15.52
CA HIS A 6 25.91 -8.47 14.61
C HIS A 6 24.67 -9.31 14.98
N ASP A 7 23.78 -8.81 15.83
CA ASP A 7 22.64 -9.54 16.39
C ASP A 7 21.26 -9.02 15.94
N SER A 8 21.17 -7.90 15.20
CA SER A 8 19.87 -7.44 14.65
C SER A 8 19.65 -7.95 13.22
N CYS A 9 18.56 -8.73 13.03
CA CYS A 9 18.06 -9.08 11.70
C CYS A 9 17.21 -7.94 11.11
N GLU A 10 17.75 -6.72 11.18
CA GLU A 10 17.06 -5.50 10.79
C GLU A 10 16.84 -5.47 9.28
N LEU A 11 15.62 -5.15 8.85
CA LEU A 11 15.29 -4.94 7.45
C LEU A 11 15.73 -3.55 7.01
N TYR A 12 15.99 -3.36 5.71
CA TYR A 12 16.46 -2.08 5.21
C TYR A 12 15.45 -0.94 5.44
N ALA A 13 14.14 -1.22 5.30
CA ALA A 13 13.07 -0.30 5.64
C ALA A 13 13.12 0.17 7.11
N ASP A 14 13.42 -0.74 8.04
CA ASP A 14 13.56 -0.42 9.47
C ASP A 14 14.80 0.44 9.70
N SER A 15 15.91 0.12 9.03
CA SER A 15 17.14 0.91 9.08
C SER A 15 16.93 2.35 8.59
N ILE A 16 16.19 2.55 7.48
CA ILE A 16 15.81 3.88 6.98
C ILE A 16 15.01 4.63 8.05
N TYR A 17 14.00 3.99 8.65
CA TYR A 17 13.18 4.62 9.69
C TYR A 17 14.02 5.02 10.92
N THR A 18 14.90 4.13 11.37
CA THR A 18 15.82 4.39 12.49
C THR A 18 16.76 5.56 12.19
N GLU A 19 17.32 5.64 10.98
CA GLU A 19 18.18 6.75 10.55
C GLU A 19 17.42 8.08 10.52
N LEU A 20 16.24 8.10 9.91
CA LEU A 20 15.37 9.28 9.86
C LEU A 20 14.99 9.76 11.27
N LYS A 21 14.58 8.84 12.15
CA LYS A 21 14.18 9.18 13.52
C LYS A 21 15.35 9.70 14.35
N SER A 22 16.53 9.12 14.17
CA SER A 22 17.73 9.50 14.93
C SER A 22 18.28 10.88 14.54
N ASN A 23 17.96 11.35 13.33
CA ASN A 23 18.40 12.65 12.81
C ASN A 23 17.25 13.69 12.76
N GLU A 24 16.16 13.43 13.47
CA GLU A 24 14.99 14.30 13.51
C GLU A 24 15.29 15.61 14.26
N ASP A 25 15.16 16.74 13.57
CA ASP A 25 15.11 18.10 14.11
C ASP A 25 13.73 18.73 13.84
N VAL A 26 12.77 18.35 14.69
CA VAL A 26 11.39 18.84 14.62
C VAL A 26 11.34 20.36 14.76
N GLU A 27 12.08 20.93 15.73
CA GLU A 27 11.96 22.34 16.07
C GLU A 27 12.36 23.24 14.90
N ARG A 28 13.45 22.91 14.20
CA ARG A 28 13.87 23.64 12.99
C ARG A 28 12.84 23.52 11.87
N SER A 29 12.12 22.40 11.80
CA SER A 29 11.29 22.04 10.64
C SER A 29 9.80 22.39 10.81
N LYS A 30 9.35 22.74 12.02
CA LYS A 30 7.92 23.06 12.31
C LYS A 30 7.34 24.14 11.41
N HIS A 31 8.14 25.15 11.09
CA HIS A 31 7.69 26.34 10.37
C HIS A 31 7.12 26.01 8.98
N PHE A 32 7.58 24.94 8.33
CA PHE A 32 7.04 24.47 7.05
C PHE A 32 5.55 24.11 7.12
N CYS A 33 5.08 23.67 8.28
CA CYS A 33 3.71 23.23 8.49
C CYS A 33 2.71 24.36 8.82
N GLU A 34 3.16 25.59 9.04
CA GLU A 34 2.29 26.68 9.52
C GLU A 34 1.16 27.00 8.53
N ASN A 35 1.42 26.91 7.22
CA ASN A 35 0.42 27.18 6.17
C ASN A 35 -0.75 26.18 6.19
N VAL A 36 -0.54 24.96 6.68
CA VAL A 36 -1.55 23.88 6.69
C VAL A 36 -2.07 23.58 8.08
N LYS A 37 -1.45 24.15 9.12
CA LYS A 37 -1.76 23.92 10.54
C LYS A 37 -3.23 24.01 10.88
N SER A 38 -3.90 25.10 10.49
CA SER A 38 -5.33 25.31 10.76
C SER A 38 -6.23 24.20 10.19
N PHE A 39 -5.80 23.58 9.09
CA PHE A 39 -6.51 22.48 8.44
C PHE A 39 -6.20 21.14 9.13
N ILE A 40 -4.91 20.82 9.33
CA ILE A 40 -4.48 19.52 9.86
C ILE A 40 -4.74 19.37 11.36
N SER A 41 -4.69 20.45 12.16
CA SER A 41 -4.94 20.39 13.61
C SER A 41 -6.38 20.03 13.97
N LYS A 42 -7.30 20.00 13.00
CA LYS A 42 -8.64 19.42 13.16
C LYS A 42 -8.60 17.90 13.43
N TYR A 43 -7.51 17.26 13.04
CA TYR A 43 -7.31 15.82 13.12
C TYR A 43 -6.18 15.52 14.12
N PRO A 44 -6.50 14.86 15.26
CA PRO A 44 -5.51 14.57 16.29
C PRO A 44 -4.29 13.85 15.73
N GLY A 45 -3.09 14.35 16.06
CA GLY A 45 -1.81 13.79 15.65
C GLY A 45 -1.28 14.26 14.30
N MET A 46 -2.09 14.89 13.43
CA MET A 46 -1.62 15.26 12.08
C MET A 46 -0.62 16.42 12.08
N GLU A 47 -0.72 17.31 13.06
CA GLU A 47 0.30 18.34 13.26
C GLU A 47 1.67 17.74 13.57
N LYS A 48 1.71 16.72 14.45
CA LYS A 48 2.93 15.97 14.75
C LYS A 48 3.48 15.25 13.51
N VAL A 49 2.61 14.56 12.75
CA VAL A 49 3.00 13.88 11.50
C VAL A 49 3.59 14.87 10.50
N CYS A 50 3.02 16.08 10.38
CA CYS A 50 3.58 17.12 9.51
C CYS A 50 4.98 17.50 9.94
N TRP A 51 5.23 17.71 11.24
CA TRP A 51 6.56 18.07 11.73
C TRP A 51 7.58 16.94 11.56
N GLU A 52 7.18 15.69 11.80
CA GLU A 52 8.02 14.50 11.56
C GLU A 52 8.42 14.41 10.07
N VAL A 53 7.45 14.48 9.16
CA VAL A 53 7.70 14.46 7.71
C VAL A 53 8.58 15.63 7.28
N ALA A 54 8.30 16.83 7.78
CA ALA A 54 9.10 18.01 7.45
C ALA A 54 10.56 17.81 7.86
N SER A 55 10.78 17.30 9.07
CA SER A 55 12.12 17.03 9.58
C SER A 55 12.86 15.96 8.78
N TYR A 56 12.19 14.88 8.39
CA TYR A 56 12.78 13.83 7.56
C TYR A 56 13.20 14.36 6.19
N LEU A 57 12.36 15.19 5.56
CA LEU A 57 12.68 15.78 4.26
C LEU A 57 13.82 16.78 4.35
N SER A 58 13.86 17.63 5.37
CA SER A 58 14.99 18.52 5.63
C SER A 58 16.28 17.75 5.83
N TYR A 59 16.27 16.66 6.62
CA TYR A 59 17.43 15.79 6.77
C TYR A 59 17.90 15.21 5.43
N ILE A 60 16.97 14.69 4.61
CA ILE A 60 17.30 14.11 3.30
C ILE A 60 17.97 15.16 2.42
N GLY A 61 17.39 16.36 2.30
CA GLY A 61 17.93 17.45 1.48
C GLY A 61 19.26 18.00 1.98
N ASP A 62 19.44 18.10 3.31
CA ASP A 62 20.66 18.67 3.91
C ASP A 62 21.84 17.69 3.94
N LYS A 63 21.58 16.38 4.07
CA LYS A 63 22.61 15.39 4.44
C LYS A 63 22.87 14.31 3.40
N LEU A 64 21.91 13.96 2.56
CA LEU A 64 22.07 12.87 1.60
C LEU A 64 22.54 13.42 0.25
N LEU A 65 23.66 12.90 -0.24
CA LEU A 65 24.28 13.32 -1.51
C LEU A 65 24.10 12.30 -2.64
N ASP A 66 23.81 11.04 -2.30
CA ASP A 66 23.60 9.99 -3.29
C ASP A 66 22.16 10.03 -3.82
N ASN A 67 22.00 10.23 -5.13
CA ASN A 67 20.70 10.41 -5.76
C ASN A 67 19.78 9.19 -5.60
N ASN A 68 20.33 7.97 -5.59
CA ASN A 68 19.55 6.75 -5.40
C ASN A 68 19.06 6.65 -3.95
N LYS A 69 19.93 6.95 -2.97
CA LYS A 69 19.56 7.01 -1.55
C LYS A 69 18.50 8.08 -1.31
N VAL A 70 18.64 9.27 -1.90
CA VAL A 70 17.63 10.35 -1.85
C VAL A 70 16.28 9.85 -2.40
N LYS A 71 16.25 9.24 -3.60
CA LYS A 71 15.02 8.69 -4.20
C LYS A 71 14.35 7.67 -3.27
N THR A 72 15.13 6.75 -2.70
CA THR A 72 14.62 5.72 -1.79
C THR A 72 14.07 6.32 -0.50
N TYR A 73 14.79 7.25 0.14
CA TYR A 73 14.37 7.86 1.42
C TYR A 73 13.15 8.75 1.24
N CYS A 74 13.09 9.56 0.17
CA CYS A 74 11.90 10.35 -0.14
C CYS A 74 10.69 9.47 -0.42
N SER A 75 10.87 8.38 -1.17
CA SER A 75 9.80 7.41 -1.40
C SER A 75 9.34 6.75 -0.10
N TYR A 76 10.28 6.40 0.78
CA TYR A 76 9.96 5.86 2.11
C TYR A 76 9.11 6.83 2.92
N VAL A 77 9.53 8.10 3.04
CA VAL A 77 8.77 9.15 3.76
C VAL A 77 7.37 9.34 3.14
N LYS A 78 7.25 9.28 1.81
CA LYS A 78 5.96 9.41 1.10
C LYS A 78 5.00 8.30 1.48
N TYR A 79 5.43 7.04 1.44
CA TYR A 79 4.56 5.92 1.80
C TYR A 79 4.35 5.80 3.31
N LEU A 80 5.31 6.26 4.13
CA LEU A 80 5.11 6.40 5.57
C LEU A 80 4.00 7.40 5.86
N LEU A 81 3.99 8.57 5.19
CA LEU A 81 2.92 9.56 5.32
C LEU A 81 1.55 8.95 4.97
N TYR A 82 1.46 8.11 3.94
CA TYR A 82 0.23 7.40 3.58
C TYR A 82 -0.26 6.57 4.74
N TYR A 83 0.61 5.72 5.27
CA TYR A 83 0.31 4.85 6.39
C TYR A 83 -0.14 5.63 7.65
N GLU A 84 0.57 6.71 8.00
CA GLU A 84 0.25 7.56 9.14
C GLU A 84 -1.13 8.23 9.03
N ILE A 85 -1.52 8.64 7.81
CA ILE A 85 -2.84 9.22 7.55
C ILE A 85 -3.93 8.14 7.60
N ILE A 86 -3.73 6.99 6.95
CA ILE A 86 -4.73 5.90 6.87
C ILE A 86 -5.05 5.31 8.23
N LYS A 87 -4.04 5.11 9.08
CA LYS A 87 -4.26 4.53 10.41
C LYS A 87 -5.05 5.47 11.33
N ASN A 88 -5.13 6.77 10.99
CA ASN A 88 -5.90 7.74 11.74
C ASN A 88 -7.41 7.66 11.40
N LYS A 89 -8.11 6.79 12.13
CA LYS A 89 -9.56 6.55 11.97
C LYS A 89 -10.46 7.78 12.17
N LYS A 90 -9.92 8.91 12.64
CA LYS A 90 -10.66 10.18 12.78
C LYS A 90 -10.69 11.00 11.49
N ILE A 91 -9.88 10.64 10.50
CA ILE A 91 -9.84 11.33 9.21
C ILE A 91 -10.99 10.82 8.35
N ALA A 92 -11.91 11.71 8.02
CA ALA A 92 -13.02 11.40 7.11
C ALA A 92 -12.57 11.38 5.64
N ASN A 93 -11.64 12.28 5.28
CA ASN A 93 -11.15 12.46 3.91
C ASN A 93 -9.63 12.39 3.85
N HIS A 94 -9.10 11.17 3.69
CA HIS A 94 -7.66 10.89 3.66
C HIS A 94 -6.95 11.61 2.51
N TYR A 95 -7.59 11.68 1.34
CA TYR A 95 -7.02 12.35 0.17
C TYR A 95 -6.84 13.86 0.41
N GLU A 96 -7.80 14.53 1.04
CA GLU A 96 -7.71 15.97 1.31
C GLU A 96 -6.56 16.28 2.29
N ILE A 97 -6.36 15.39 3.28
CA ILE A 97 -5.21 15.48 4.18
C ILE A 97 -3.90 15.25 3.42
N LEU A 98 -3.79 14.18 2.64
CA LEU A 98 -2.61 13.94 1.80
C LEU A 98 -2.30 15.13 0.90
N SER A 99 -3.30 15.63 0.18
CA SER A 99 -3.14 16.77 -0.72
C SER A 99 -2.72 18.05 0.01
N SER A 100 -3.07 18.22 1.29
CA SER A 100 -2.62 19.39 2.07
C SER A 100 -1.10 19.37 2.29
N PHE A 101 -0.48 18.19 2.36
CA PHE A 101 0.97 18.05 2.53
C PHE A 101 1.76 18.48 1.29
N ASN A 102 1.12 18.68 0.12
CA ASN A 102 1.82 19.19 -1.06
C ASN A 102 2.53 20.52 -0.78
N ILE A 103 1.86 21.45 -0.08
CA ILE A 103 2.43 22.78 0.20
C ILE A 103 3.71 22.68 1.03
N PRO A 104 3.70 22.14 2.28
CA PRO A 104 4.92 22.05 3.07
C PRO A 104 6.01 21.26 2.35
N TRP A 105 5.65 20.17 1.68
CA TRP A 105 6.60 19.31 0.98
C TRP A 105 7.30 20.03 -0.17
N TYR A 106 6.55 20.73 -1.04
CA TYR A 106 7.14 21.52 -2.12
C TYR A 106 8.02 22.65 -1.60
N THR A 107 7.61 23.30 -0.50
CA THR A 107 8.43 24.34 0.16
C THR A 107 9.76 23.77 0.62
N ILE A 108 9.76 22.63 1.33
CA ILE A 108 10.99 22.00 1.83
C ILE A 108 11.92 21.61 0.69
N ILE A 109 11.41 20.92 -0.34
CA ILE A 109 12.29 20.51 -1.45
C ILE A 109 12.84 21.71 -2.22
N SER A 110 12.16 22.86 -2.20
CA SER A 110 12.61 24.10 -2.84
C SER A 110 13.64 24.90 -2.04
N GLU A 111 13.60 24.80 -0.72
CA GLU A 111 14.46 25.58 0.18
C GLU A 111 15.71 24.80 0.61
N GLU A 112 15.64 23.48 0.67
CA GLU A 112 16.76 22.61 1.05
C GLU A 112 17.61 22.18 -0.15
N ASN A 113 18.83 21.71 0.11
CA ASN A 113 19.84 21.42 -0.92
C ASN A 113 19.69 20.04 -1.59
N PHE A 114 18.51 19.75 -2.14
CA PHE A 114 18.30 18.51 -2.89
C PHE A 114 19.14 18.48 -4.17
N SER A 115 19.97 17.44 -4.32
CA SER A 115 20.76 17.20 -5.53
C SER A 115 19.88 16.91 -6.76
N GLU A 116 18.76 16.21 -6.55
CA GLU A 116 17.75 15.86 -7.57
C GLU A 116 16.35 15.97 -6.94
N MET A 117 15.79 17.19 -6.93
CA MET A 117 14.48 17.48 -6.32
C MET A 117 13.35 16.61 -6.91
N ASP A 118 13.47 16.24 -8.19
CA ASP A 118 12.47 15.46 -8.92
C ASP A 118 12.27 14.07 -8.32
N ASN A 119 13.31 13.49 -7.72
CA ASN A 119 13.25 12.22 -7.00
C ASN A 119 12.45 12.31 -5.69
N CYS A 120 12.20 13.52 -5.19
CA CYS A 120 11.53 13.78 -3.92
C CYS A 120 10.18 14.47 -4.09
N ARG A 121 9.64 14.58 -5.31
CA ARG A 121 8.35 15.27 -5.52
C ARG A 121 7.19 14.53 -4.83
N PRO A 122 6.30 15.27 -4.15
CA PRO A 122 5.09 14.69 -3.58
C PRO A 122 4.10 14.43 -4.72
N GLU A 123 3.78 13.16 -4.95
CA GLU A 123 2.71 12.76 -5.86
C GLU A 123 1.70 11.93 -5.10
N PHE A 124 0.51 12.49 -4.92
CA PHE A 124 -0.59 11.89 -4.15
C PHE A 124 -1.74 11.52 -5.08
N PRO A 125 -1.65 10.40 -5.82
CA PRO A 125 -2.71 9.97 -6.72
C PRO A 125 -3.96 9.64 -5.93
N LYS A 126 -5.14 9.96 -6.47
CA LYS A 126 -6.42 9.72 -5.79
C LYS A 126 -6.88 8.27 -6.04
N ILE A 127 -6.45 7.36 -5.17
CA ILE A 127 -6.79 5.93 -5.24
C ILE A 127 -7.61 5.48 -4.01
N PRO A 128 -8.30 4.32 -4.09
CA PRO A 128 -8.97 3.73 -2.93
C PRO A 128 -8.01 3.54 -1.75
N ILE A 129 -8.49 3.83 -0.54
CA ILE A 129 -7.66 3.87 0.67
C ILE A 129 -6.88 2.58 0.95
N HIS A 130 -7.48 1.42 0.65
CA HIS A 130 -6.85 0.13 0.89
C HIS A 130 -5.59 -0.08 0.04
N TYR A 131 -5.49 0.58 -1.11
CA TYR A 131 -4.28 0.51 -1.93
C TYR A 131 -3.13 1.32 -1.34
N TYR A 132 -3.37 2.47 -0.70
CA TYR A 132 -2.27 3.21 -0.08
C TYR A 132 -1.57 2.41 1.03
N GLU A 133 -2.31 1.63 1.83
CA GLU A 133 -1.70 0.74 2.84
C GLU A 133 -0.85 -0.35 2.17
N LYS A 134 -1.39 -0.98 1.12
CA LYS A 134 -0.68 -1.99 0.36
C LYS A 134 0.55 -1.42 -0.36
N TRP A 135 0.50 -0.18 -0.85
CA TRP A 135 1.62 0.52 -1.47
C TRP A 135 2.79 0.68 -0.50
N LYS A 136 2.54 1.01 0.79
CA LYS A 136 3.61 1.04 1.79
C LYS A 136 4.25 -0.33 1.99
N LYS A 137 3.44 -1.37 2.20
CA LYS A 137 3.95 -2.74 2.40
C LYS A 137 4.73 -3.23 1.17
N MET A 138 4.23 -2.97 -0.02
CA MET A 138 4.89 -3.35 -1.27
C MET A 138 6.19 -2.57 -1.48
N PHE A 139 6.22 -1.28 -1.14
CA PHE A 139 7.46 -0.50 -1.19
C PHE A 139 8.51 -1.06 -0.24
N ASP A 140 8.13 -1.38 1.01
CA ASP A 140 9.02 -2.00 1.99
C ASP A 140 9.54 -3.35 1.48
N TYR A 141 8.67 -4.19 0.91
CA TYR A 141 9.06 -5.42 0.24
C TYR A 141 10.12 -5.19 -0.84
N CYS A 142 9.90 -4.22 -1.74
CA CYS A 142 10.81 -3.94 -2.83
C CYS A 142 12.22 -3.55 -2.36
N ILE A 143 12.32 -2.67 -1.36
CA ILE A 143 13.62 -2.23 -0.84
C ILE A 143 14.28 -3.29 0.05
N ASN A 144 13.47 -4.06 0.80
CA ASN A 144 13.98 -5.12 1.67
C ASN A 144 14.46 -6.32 0.88
N TYR A 145 13.80 -6.68 -0.22
CA TYR A 145 14.19 -7.81 -1.07
C TYR A 145 15.63 -7.65 -1.58
N ALA A 146 15.98 -6.47 -2.08
CA ALA A 146 17.34 -6.19 -2.59
C ALA A 146 18.39 -6.38 -1.47
N HIS A 147 18.13 -5.81 -0.30
CA HIS A 147 18.99 -5.95 0.87
C HIS A 147 19.12 -7.41 1.34
N ILE A 148 17.98 -8.10 1.49
CA ILE A 148 17.93 -9.51 1.90
C ILE A 148 18.73 -10.38 0.93
N LYS A 149 18.57 -10.16 -0.38
CA LYS A 149 19.30 -10.92 -1.42
C LYS A 149 20.81 -10.75 -1.29
N GLU A 150 21.30 -9.55 -0.96
CA GLU A 150 22.72 -9.29 -0.73
C GLU A 150 23.24 -9.92 0.56
N GLN A 151 22.42 -9.93 1.61
CA GLN A 151 22.81 -10.46 2.93
C GLN A 151 22.70 -11.99 3.03
N LEU A 152 21.88 -12.62 2.19
CA LEU A 152 21.62 -14.07 2.22
C LEU A 152 22.88 -14.87 1.92
N SER A 153 23.51 -15.38 2.98
CA SER A 153 24.68 -16.26 2.90
C SER A 153 24.52 -17.46 3.83
N PRO A 154 25.22 -18.58 3.59
CA PRO A 154 25.12 -19.77 4.44
C PRO A 154 25.51 -19.55 5.91
N LYS A 155 26.23 -18.45 6.22
CA LYS A 155 26.65 -18.10 7.59
C LYS A 155 25.77 -17.02 8.23
N ASN A 156 24.75 -16.54 7.51
CA ASN A 156 23.88 -15.50 8.02
C ASN A 156 22.86 -16.10 8.99
N PHE A 157 22.96 -15.75 10.28
CA PHE A 157 22.02 -16.19 11.32
C PHE A 157 20.59 -15.65 11.11
N CYS A 158 20.43 -14.56 10.34
CA CYS A 158 19.15 -14.00 9.95
C CYS A 158 18.50 -14.67 8.74
N ALA A 159 19.17 -15.64 8.10
CA ALA A 159 18.65 -16.27 6.89
C ALA A 159 17.22 -16.78 7.09
N LYS A 160 16.94 -17.44 8.23
CA LYS A 160 15.60 -17.92 8.56
C LYS A 160 14.56 -16.78 8.60
N SER A 161 14.83 -15.70 9.33
CA SER A 161 13.94 -14.55 9.46
C SER A 161 13.72 -13.82 8.13
N TYR A 162 14.77 -13.70 7.32
CA TYR A 162 14.67 -13.12 5.99
C TYR A 162 13.81 -13.98 5.04
N CYS A 163 13.99 -15.30 5.05
CA CYS A 163 13.15 -16.19 4.26
C CYS A 163 11.69 -16.12 4.73
N GLN A 164 11.44 -16.05 6.03
CA GLN A 164 10.10 -15.82 6.57
C GLN A 164 9.49 -14.51 6.07
N TYR A 165 10.24 -13.40 6.11
CA TYR A 165 9.76 -12.13 5.59
C TYR A 165 9.39 -12.19 4.10
N ILE A 166 10.19 -12.89 3.29
CA ILE A 166 9.90 -13.07 1.86
C ILE A 166 8.62 -13.87 1.64
N ASP A 167 8.43 -14.96 2.39
CA ASP A 167 7.24 -15.82 2.33
C ASP A 167 5.97 -15.06 2.75
N GLU A 168 6.03 -14.32 3.86
CA GLU A 168 4.91 -13.52 4.38
C GLU A 168 4.44 -12.42 3.40
N ASN A 169 5.29 -12.04 2.43
CA ASN A 169 4.96 -11.06 1.40
C ASN A 169 4.67 -11.68 0.02
N GLU A 170 4.65 -13.02 -0.12
CA GLU A 170 4.43 -13.70 -1.41
C GLU A 170 3.06 -13.36 -2.02
N ASP A 171 1.99 -13.41 -1.23
CA ASP A 171 0.63 -13.07 -1.66
C ASP A 171 0.54 -11.61 -2.10
N LEU A 172 1.18 -10.71 -1.35
CA LEU A 172 1.21 -9.28 -1.67
C LEU A 172 1.94 -9.06 -3.01
N TYR A 173 3.10 -9.69 -3.21
CA TYR A 173 3.84 -9.61 -4.47
C TYR A 173 3.02 -10.15 -5.65
N THR A 174 2.35 -11.30 -5.46
CA THR A 174 1.50 -11.91 -6.48
C THR A 174 0.34 -10.99 -6.85
N GLU A 175 -0.31 -10.37 -5.87
CA GLU A 175 -1.39 -9.40 -6.10
C GLU A 175 -0.93 -8.22 -6.98
N PHE A 176 0.20 -7.58 -6.66
CA PHE A 176 0.69 -6.46 -7.46
C PHE A 176 1.23 -6.91 -8.82
N THR A 177 1.79 -8.10 -8.93
CA THR A 177 2.21 -8.66 -10.23
C THR A 177 1.03 -8.80 -11.18
N GLU A 178 -0.12 -9.26 -10.67
CA GLU A 178 -1.35 -9.35 -11.46
C GLU A 178 -1.95 -7.96 -11.76
N LEU A 179 -2.01 -7.10 -10.75
CA LEU A 179 -2.58 -5.76 -10.85
C LEU A 179 -1.78 -4.86 -11.81
N CYS A 180 -0.45 -4.96 -11.79
CA CYS A 180 0.45 -4.15 -12.59
C CYS A 180 0.76 -4.72 -13.99
N LYS A 181 0.05 -5.76 -14.44
CA LYS A 181 0.21 -6.29 -15.82
C LYS A 181 0.00 -5.21 -16.88
N ASN A 182 -0.93 -4.30 -16.63
CA ASN A 182 -1.13 -3.09 -17.42
C ASN A 182 -0.57 -1.92 -16.60
N GLN A 183 0.57 -1.35 -17.04
CA GLN A 183 1.24 -0.26 -16.32
C GLN A 183 0.40 1.03 -16.23
N ASP A 184 -0.65 1.15 -17.04
CA ASP A 184 -1.58 2.27 -17.04
C ASP A 184 -2.72 2.13 -16.01
N ASP A 185 -2.71 1.06 -15.19
CA ASP A 185 -3.68 0.93 -14.09
C ASP A 185 -3.34 1.93 -12.98
N ASP A 186 -4.28 2.83 -12.68
CA ASP A 186 -4.15 3.86 -11.63
C ASP A 186 -3.79 3.29 -10.25
N TYR A 187 -4.01 2.00 -10.01
CA TYR A 187 -3.70 1.31 -8.76
C TYR A 187 -2.29 0.73 -8.73
N CYS A 188 -1.60 0.64 -9.87
CA CYS A 188 -0.22 0.19 -9.93
C CYS A 188 0.71 1.31 -9.44
N PRO A 189 1.51 1.08 -8.39
CA PRO A 189 2.40 2.11 -7.91
C PRO A 189 3.57 2.32 -8.89
N PRO A 190 3.98 3.57 -9.15
CA PRO A 190 5.06 3.86 -10.10
C PRO A 190 6.39 3.15 -9.80
N PHE A 191 6.66 2.85 -8.53
CA PHE A 191 7.89 2.17 -8.11
C PHE A 191 7.89 0.66 -8.39
N PHE A 192 6.72 0.03 -8.65
CA PHE A 192 6.64 -1.42 -8.77
C PHE A 192 7.49 -1.94 -9.93
N LYS A 193 7.60 -1.16 -11.01
CA LYS A 193 8.47 -1.46 -12.16
C LYS A 193 9.94 -1.67 -11.78
N ASP A 194 10.42 -0.94 -10.78
CA ASP A 194 11.82 -1.05 -10.31
C ASP A 194 12.06 -2.37 -9.55
N CYS A 195 11.00 -3.06 -9.11
CA CYS A 195 11.06 -4.30 -8.34
C CYS A 195 10.19 -5.44 -8.90
N GLU A 196 9.73 -5.35 -10.14
CA GLU A 196 8.92 -6.40 -10.78
C GLU A 196 9.66 -7.75 -10.85
N ASN A 197 10.99 -7.74 -10.80
CA ASN A 197 11.83 -8.93 -10.82
C ASN A 197 12.19 -9.47 -9.41
N ASN A 198 11.64 -8.88 -8.35
CA ASN A 198 11.81 -9.33 -6.97
C ASN A 198 10.89 -10.52 -6.67
N ILE A 199 11.09 -11.62 -7.39
CA ILE A 199 10.23 -12.81 -7.30
C ILE A 199 10.50 -13.55 -5.98
N PRO A 200 9.51 -13.75 -5.08
CA PRO A 200 9.69 -14.43 -3.80
C PRO A 200 10.40 -15.79 -3.90
N SER A 201 9.98 -16.63 -4.86
CA SER A 201 10.56 -17.96 -5.06
C SER A 201 12.05 -17.94 -5.41
N ALA A 202 12.56 -16.87 -6.03
CA ALA A 202 13.98 -16.74 -6.34
C ALA A 202 14.86 -16.63 -5.07
N ILE A 203 14.28 -16.25 -3.93
CA ILE A 203 14.94 -16.32 -2.61
C ILE A 203 14.54 -17.60 -1.87
N LEU A 204 13.24 -17.93 -1.83
CA LEU A 204 12.76 -19.07 -1.03
C LEU A 204 13.35 -20.41 -1.49
N ASP A 205 13.69 -20.56 -2.77
CA ASP A 205 14.31 -21.76 -3.32
C ASP A 205 15.82 -21.87 -3.08
N LEU A 206 16.44 -20.85 -2.50
CA LEU A 206 17.85 -20.90 -2.15
C LEU A 206 18.09 -21.87 -0.97
N PRO A 207 19.23 -22.59 -0.95
CA PRO A 207 19.60 -23.48 0.16
C PRO A 207 19.60 -22.81 1.54
N GLN A 208 19.87 -21.50 1.58
CA GLN A 208 19.86 -20.67 2.78
C GLN A 208 18.49 -20.64 3.47
N CYS A 209 17.39 -20.84 2.73
CA CYS A 209 16.03 -20.92 3.28
C CYS A 209 15.63 -22.32 3.75
N SER A 210 16.55 -23.30 3.73
CA SER A 210 16.23 -24.68 4.10
C SER A 210 15.78 -24.84 5.56
N GLU A 211 16.36 -24.07 6.49
CA GLU A 211 15.93 -24.10 7.90
C GLU A 211 14.52 -23.55 8.07
N TYR A 212 14.20 -22.46 7.39
CA TYR A 212 12.86 -21.88 7.37
C TYR A 212 11.83 -22.88 6.81
N LYS A 213 12.12 -23.49 5.65
CA LYS A 213 11.25 -24.50 5.02
C LYS A 213 10.95 -25.69 5.96
N LYS A 214 11.95 -26.18 6.71
CA LYS A 214 11.75 -27.24 7.71
C LYS A 214 10.80 -26.80 8.83
N SER A 215 10.96 -25.57 9.32
CA SER A 215 10.13 -25.05 10.42
C SER A 215 8.63 -24.96 10.07
N ILE A 216 8.28 -24.74 8.80
CA ILE A 216 6.88 -24.76 8.36
C ILE A 216 6.34 -26.20 8.29
N GLN A 217 7.14 -27.14 7.78
CA GLN A 217 6.74 -28.55 7.67
C GLN A 217 6.48 -29.18 9.04
N ASP A 218 7.36 -28.95 10.02
CA ASP A 218 7.17 -29.45 11.39
C ASP A 218 5.91 -28.87 12.06
N SER A 219 5.55 -27.62 11.73
CA SER A 219 4.35 -26.95 12.22
C SER A 219 3.06 -27.49 11.59
N GLN A 220 3.11 -27.96 10.35
CA GLN A 220 1.96 -28.57 9.67
C GLN A 220 1.71 -30.01 10.15
N VAL A 221 2.77 -30.79 10.42
CA VAL A 221 2.66 -32.17 10.93
C VAL A 221 2.08 -32.23 12.34
N THR A 222 2.28 -31.19 13.16
CA THR A 222 1.69 -31.10 14.51
C THR A 222 0.21 -30.65 14.51
N ALA A 223 -0.27 -29.99 13.44
CA ALA A 223 -1.67 -29.59 13.32
C ALA A 223 -2.59 -30.72 12.81
N GLU A 224 -2.06 -31.71 12.09
CA GLU A 224 -2.81 -32.87 11.57
C GLU A 224 -2.72 -34.12 12.48
N GLY A 225 -1.95 -34.06 13.57
CA GLY A 225 -1.66 -35.20 14.45
C GLY A 225 -2.73 -35.54 15.50
N ASP A 226 -3.74 -34.71 15.72
CA ASP A 226 -4.72 -34.89 16.81
C ASP A 226 -5.98 -35.70 16.44
N THR A 227 -5.97 -36.37 15.28
CA THR A 227 -7.01 -37.34 14.93
C THR A 227 -6.44 -38.69 14.50
N VAL A 228 -6.67 -39.67 15.38
CA VAL A 228 -6.73 -41.13 15.12
C VAL A 228 -5.38 -41.88 15.16
N ARG A 229 -5.03 -42.42 16.34
CA ARG A 229 -4.91 -43.88 16.57
C ARG A 229 -4.50 -44.21 18.00
N GLU A 230 -5.49 -44.58 18.82
CA GLU A 230 -5.27 -45.45 19.98
C GLU A 230 -5.75 -46.85 19.60
N SER A 231 -4.81 -47.77 19.37
CA SER A 231 -4.97 -49.22 19.54
C SER A 231 -3.69 -49.93 19.10
N SER A 232 -2.87 -50.35 20.07
CA SER A 232 -2.49 -51.76 20.23
C SER A 232 -1.38 -51.89 21.28
N SER A 233 -1.81 -52.35 22.45
CA SER A 233 -1.21 -53.30 23.38
C SER A 233 0.16 -53.90 23.02
N THR A 234 1.04 -54.04 24.03
CA THR A 234 1.67 -55.29 24.56
C THR A 234 2.89 -54.88 25.41
N LEU A 235 2.83 -54.87 26.75
CA LEU A 235 3.11 -55.94 27.75
C LEU A 235 4.61 -56.02 28.18
N TYR A 236 4.83 -56.11 29.52
CA TYR A 236 6.02 -56.53 30.31
C TYR A 236 6.90 -55.42 30.98
N PRO A 237 7.53 -55.67 32.16
CA PRO A 237 6.95 -55.26 33.45
C PRO A 237 7.94 -54.63 34.48
N LEU A 238 7.35 -54.09 35.55
CA LEU A 238 7.83 -53.99 36.95
C LEU A 238 9.32 -53.67 37.24
N GLN A 239 9.58 -52.52 37.87
CA GLN A 239 10.32 -52.49 39.14
C GLN A 239 9.92 -51.29 40.01
N GLU A 240 9.54 -51.60 41.24
CA GLU A 240 9.16 -50.70 42.32
C GLU A 240 10.37 -49.94 42.88
N THR A 241 10.15 -48.70 43.32
CA THR A 241 10.63 -48.23 44.63
C THR A 241 9.66 -47.21 45.23
N GLN A 242 9.25 -47.50 46.46
CA GLN A 242 8.40 -46.74 47.37
C GLN A 242 8.90 -45.32 47.65
N HIS A 243 7.98 -44.37 47.83
CA HIS A 243 7.72 -43.82 49.16
C HIS A 243 6.40 -43.02 49.25
N ASP A 244 5.66 -43.33 50.31
CA ASP A 244 4.37 -42.78 50.76
C ASP A 244 4.30 -41.25 50.85
N SER A 245 3.13 -40.68 50.54
CA SER A 245 2.18 -40.25 51.59
C SER A 245 0.99 -39.45 51.04
N SER A 246 -0.20 -39.82 51.54
CA SER A 246 -1.45 -39.02 51.68
C SER A 246 -2.29 -38.66 50.43
N GLY A 247 -3.38 -39.43 50.22
CA GLY A 247 -4.61 -39.02 49.51
C GLY A 247 -5.53 -38.15 50.40
N PRO A 248 -6.85 -37.97 50.11
CA PRO A 248 -7.70 -38.65 49.11
C PRO A 248 -8.28 -37.70 48.03
N MET A 249 -8.56 -38.16 46.80
CA MET A 249 -9.86 -38.72 46.34
C MET A 249 -11.06 -37.85 46.75
N SER A 250 -11.99 -37.44 45.90
CA SER A 250 -12.51 -38.06 44.68
C SER A 250 -13.62 -37.19 44.08
N SER A 251 -13.86 -37.36 42.77
CA SER A 251 -15.16 -37.27 42.06
C SER A 251 -15.83 -35.88 41.98
N SER A 252 -16.47 -35.45 40.90
CA SER A 252 -16.85 -36.07 39.63
C SER A 252 -17.33 -34.95 38.71
N SER A 253 -16.95 -35.01 37.43
CA SER A 253 -17.71 -34.36 36.36
C SER A 253 -18.98 -35.20 36.11
N PRO A 254 -20.07 -34.57 35.65
CA PRO A 254 -20.59 -35.02 34.37
C PRO A 254 -21.01 -33.86 33.47
N TYR A 255 -20.32 -33.79 32.33
CA TYR A 255 -20.90 -33.88 30.98
C TYR A 255 -22.40 -33.53 30.85
N SER A 256 -22.71 -32.48 30.07
CA SER A 256 -24.01 -32.39 29.38
C SER A 256 -23.82 -31.74 28.00
N ASN A 257 -23.63 -32.60 27.01
CA ASN A 257 -23.87 -32.31 25.61
C ASN A 257 -25.35 -31.94 25.41
N THR A 258 -25.61 -30.69 25.09
CA THR A 258 -26.93 -30.26 24.57
C THR A 258 -26.75 -29.88 23.11
N ALA A 259 -26.71 -30.89 22.25
CA ALA A 259 -26.88 -30.74 20.81
C ALA A 259 -28.36 -30.43 20.53
N MET A 260 -28.71 -29.15 20.58
CA MET A 260 -30.03 -28.67 20.19
C MET A 260 -30.01 -28.24 18.72
N LEU A 261 -30.69 -29.05 17.91
CA LEU A 261 -31.14 -28.77 16.55
C LEU A 261 -31.62 -27.32 16.40
N THR A 262 -30.91 -26.53 15.61
CA THR A 262 -31.43 -25.29 15.01
C THR A 262 -30.96 -25.21 13.56
N ILE A 263 -31.69 -25.91 12.68
CA ILE A 263 -31.58 -25.73 11.23
C ILE A 263 -32.81 -24.91 10.78
N PHE A 264 -32.55 -23.86 10.00
CA PHE A 264 -33.45 -22.92 9.32
C PHE A 264 -33.92 -21.69 10.13
N PRO A 265 -33.42 -20.49 9.76
CA PRO A 265 -34.18 -19.68 8.79
C PRO A 265 -33.28 -18.83 7.86
N THR A 266 -32.72 -19.41 6.80
CA THR A 266 -32.00 -18.64 5.75
C THR A 266 -32.82 -18.43 4.47
N LEU A 267 -33.96 -19.13 4.32
CA LEU A 267 -34.84 -18.99 3.16
C LEU A 267 -35.90 -17.88 3.31
N SER A 268 -36.16 -17.38 4.52
CA SER A 268 -37.12 -16.29 4.77
C SER A 268 -36.56 -14.90 4.43
N VAL A 269 -35.24 -14.72 4.38
CA VAL A 269 -34.60 -13.43 4.03
C VAL A 269 -34.57 -13.17 2.51
N LEU A 270 -34.46 -14.22 1.70
CA LEU A 270 -34.43 -14.09 0.24
C LEU A 270 -35.81 -13.73 -0.35
N ALA A 271 -36.90 -14.14 0.30
CA ALA A 271 -38.25 -13.80 -0.15
C ALA A 271 -38.61 -12.32 0.11
N THR A 272 -38.13 -11.73 1.21
CA THR A 272 -38.40 -10.32 1.53
C THR A 272 -37.58 -9.35 0.67
N SER A 273 -36.34 -9.70 0.29
CA SER A 273 -35.52 -8.88 -0.59
C SER A 273 -36.08 -8.76 -2.02
N LEU A 274 -36.71 -9.81 -2.55
CA LEU A 274 -37.37 -9.79 -3.86
C LEU A 274 -38.62 -8.90 -3.89
N LEU A 275 -39.36 -8.81 -2.79
CA LEU A 275 -40.54 -7.93 -2.69
C LEU A 275 -40.15 -6.45 -2.61
N MET A 276 -39.05 -6.12 -1.92
CA MET A 276 -38.53 -4.74 -1.86
C MET A 276 -38.00 -4.26 -3.21
N TYR A 277 -37.44 -5.15 -4.04
CA TYR A 277 -37.02 -4.78 -5.40
C TYR A 277 -38.20 -4.40 -6.30
N LYS A 278 -39.36 -5.06 -6.15
CA LYS A 278 -40.55 -4.83 -7.00
C LYS A 278 -41.40 -3.63 -6.58
N LEU A 279 -41.25 -3.13 -5.34
CA LEU A 279 -42.07 -2.06 -4.76
C LEU A 279 -41.36 -0.71 -4.59
N THR A 280 -40.07 -0.60 -4.95
CA THR A 280 -39.34 0.67 -4.81
C THR A 280 -39.28 1.42 -6.16
N PRO A 281 -39.76 2.68 -6.28
CA PRO A 281 -39.89 3.38 -7.56
C PRO A 281 -38.57 3.99 -8.07
N PHE A 282 -37.42 3.35 -7.82
CA PHE A 282 -36.11 3.85 -8.26
C PHE A 282 -35.81 3.60 -9.75
N GLY A 283 -36.64 2.84 -10.45
CA GLY A 283 -36.51 2.63 -11.91
C GLY A 283 -36.70 3.91 -12.75
N SER A 284 -37.32 4.95 -12.20
CA SER A 284 -37.60 6.21 -12.90
C SER A 284 -36.44 7.21 -12.86
N TRP A 285 -35.50 7.05 -11.93
CA TRP A 285 -34.47 8.06 -11.64
C TRP A 285 -33.14 7.82 -12.38
N LEU A 286 -32.87 6.58 -12.82
CA LEU A 286 -31.64 6.21 -13.52
C LEU A 286 -31.67 6.51 -15.04
N ARG A 287 -32.86 6.78 -15.61
CA ARG A 287 -33.03 6.98 -17.06
C ARG A 287 -32.39 8.27 -17.63
N PRO A 288 -32.40 9.44 -16.97
CA PRO A 288 -31.78 10.65 -17.54
C PRO A 288 -30.25 10.71 -17.40
N HIS A 289 -29.63 9.90 -16.54
CA HIS A 289 -28.17 9.95 -16.33
C HIS A 289 -27.39 9.24 -17.45
N LEU A 290 -27.95 8.16 -18.03
CA LEU A 290 -27.33 7.39 -19.11
C LEU A 290 -27.33 8.11 -20.47
N GLN A 291 -28.28 9.02 -20.71
CA GLN A 291 -28.33 9.82 -21.95
C GLN A 291 -27.32 10.97 -21.98
N ARG A 292 -26.74 11.34 -20.83
CA ARG A 292 -25.72 12.40 -20.73
C ARG A 292 -24.33 11.90 -21.13
N MET A 293 -24.04 10.61 -21.00
CA MET A 293 -22.73 10.03 -21.34
C MET A 293 -22.53 9.75 -22.84
N THR A 294 -23.60 9.60 -23.63
CA THR A 294 -23.50 9.36 -25.09
C THR A 294 -23.31 10.63 -25.93
N LYS A 295 -23.44 11.82 -25.34
CA LYS A 295 -23.33 13.11 -26.06
C LYS A 295 -21.94 13.77 -25.97
N ILE A 296 -21.00 13.19 -25.23
CA ILE A 296 -19.67 13.78 -24.98
C ILE A 296 -18.58 13.17 -25.88
N SER A 297 -18.85 12.08 -26.63
CA SER A 297 -17.85 11.39 -27.46
C SER A 297 -17.84 11.76 -28.95
N ASN A 298 -18.08 13.02 -29.33
CA ASN A 298 -17.96 13.48 -30.72
C ASN A 298 -17.41 14.91 -30.80
N SER A 299 -16.16 15.10 -30.38
CA SER A 299 -15.37 16.25 -30.83
C SER A 299 -13.88 15.94 -30.74
N SER A 300 -13.34 15.26 -31.74
CA SER A 300 -11.93 15.40 -32.15
C SER A 300 -11.69 14.68 -33.48
N ASN A 301 -10.92 15.37 -34.32
CA ASN A 301 -10.12 14.86 -35.44
C ASN A 301 -10.80 14.70 -36.82
N LYS A 302 -10.66 15.76 -37.62
CA LYS A 302 -10.33 15.64 -39.05
C LYS A 302 -9.31 16.74 -39.40
N GLU A 303 -8.04 16.40 -39.21
CA GLU A 303 -7.03 16.18 -40.26
C GLU A 303 -6.55 17.43 -41.00
N ARG A 304 -5.27 17.75 -40.75
CA ARG A 304 -4.40 18.65 -41.51
C ARG A 304 -3.60 17.78 -42.49
N ASN A 305 -3.56 18.15 -43.78
CA ASN A 305 -2.47 17.97 -44.77
C ASN A 305 -2.90 18.74 -46.05
N GLN A 306 -2.31 19.90 -46.36
CA GLN A 306 -1.10 20.12 -47.18
C GLN A 306 -1.43 20.46 -48.65
N SER A 307 -1.22 21.72 -49.04
CA SER A 307 -0.36 22.16 -50.17
C SER A 307 -0.74 23.57 -50.63
N SER A 308 0.20 24.15 -51.37
CA SER A 308 0.38 25.58 -51.61
C SER A 308 -0.08 25.97 -53.02
N TYR A 309 -0.23 27.29 -53.24
CA TYR A 309 -0.28 28.04 -54.51
C TYR A 309 -1.26 27.57 -55.61
N GLU A 310 -2.27 28.39 -55.91
CA GLU A 310 -2.31 29.21 -57.13
C GLU A 310 -3.54 30.12 -57.19
N THR A 311 -3.31 31.31 -57.75
CA THR A 311 -4.27 32.35 -58.07
C THR A 311 -4.97 31.98 -59.37
N GLU A 312 -6.30 31.96 -59.42
CA GLU A 312 -6.99 32.19 -60.70
C GLU A 312 -8.37 32.82 -60.49
N TYR A 313 -8.55 33.94 -61.19
CA TYR A 313 -9.78 34.69 -61.40
C TYR A 313 -10.81 33.85 -62.18
N ASN A 314 -12.11 34.02 -61.88
CA ASN A 314 -13.19 34.14 -62.88
C ASN A 314 -14.52 34.55 -62.20
N ASP A 315 -14.70 35.87 -62.16
CA ASP A 315 -15.79 36.68 -62.71
C ASP A 315 -17.28 36.18 -62.79
N ILE A 316 -18.15 37.18 -62.56
CA ILE A 316 -19.57 37.35 -62.95
C ILE A 316 -20.65 36.52 -62.21
N ASN A 317 -21.33 37.16 -61.24
CA ASN A 317 -22.72 37.59 -61.49
C ASN A 317 -23.16 38.77 -60.59
N SER A 318 -23.79 39.72 -61.26
CA SER A 318 -24.23 41.04 -60.85
C SER A 318 -25.68 41.06 -60.39
N ASN A 319 -25.97 41.72 -59.27
CA ASN A 319 -27.14 42.58 -59.03
C ASN A 319 -26.99 43.14 -57.60
N ASP A 320 -26.58 44.40 -57.48
CA ASP A 320 -27.42 45.60 -57.45
C ASP A 320 -28.10 45.81 -56.08
N GLY A 321 -27.82 46.96 -55.48
CA GLY A 321 -28.15 47.28 -54.08
C GLY A 321 -27.15 48.25 -53.45
N SER A 322 -26.91 49.38 -54.10
CA SER A 322 -26.13 50.52 -53.62
C SER A 322 -26.75 51.17 -52.37
N TYR A 323 -25.97 51.38 -51.29
CA TYR A 323 -26.10 52.57 -50.42
C TYR A 323 -24.74 52.99 -49.85
N ASN A 324 -24.43 54.28 -50.01
CA ASN A 324 -23.19 54.97 -49.64
C ASN A 324 -23.35 55.74 -48.31
N ILE A 325 -22.30 55.64 -47.47
CA ILE A 325 -21.58 56.70 -46.72
C ILE A 325 -22.32 57.54 -45.66
N ALA A 326 -21.73 57.62 -44.44
CA ALA A 326 -21.35 58.88 -43.78
C ALA A 326 -20.34 58.66 -42.63
N TYR A 327 -19.24 59.42 -42.69
CA TYR A 327 -18.22 59.59 -41.66
C TYR A 327 -18.66 60.65 -40.64
N TYR A 328 -18.15 60.55 -39.40
CA TYR A 328 -17.93 61.73 -38.54
C TYR A 328 -16.47 61.75 -38.08
N ALA A 329 -15.94 62.98 -38.06
CA ALA A 329 -14.55 63.36 -37.86
C ALA A 329 -14.05 63.21 -36.42
#